data_AF-A0AA86PMX0-F1
#
_entry.id   AF-A0AA86PMX0-F1
#
_cell.length_a   1.000
_cell.length_b   1.000
_cell.length_c   1.000
_cell.angle_alpha   90.00
_cell.angle_beta   90.00
_cell.angle_gamma   90.00
#
_symmetry.space_group_name_H-M   'P 1'
#
loop_
_entity.id
_entity.type
_entity.pdbx_description
1 polymer ?
#
loop_
_entity_poly.entity_id
_entity_poly.type
_entity_poly.pdbx_seq_one_letter_code
_entity_poly.pdbx_strand_id
1 'polypeptide(L)'
;MNFQIRSKLVENIALTQEIHALNHTILDIQFNYVEKSRKHWTNSEDSLLNQAVAVFGVNDLSRLQKILISKTKSQIYFRIRYIIENTHLLKNKCLPELVQHK
;
A
#
# COMPACT_ATOMS: atom_id res chain seq x y z
N MET A 1 -48.89 13.37 20.59
CA MET A 1 -47.79 12.39 20.82
C MET A 1 -47.10 11.97 19.51
N ASN A 2 -46.71 12.92 18.64
CA ASN A 2 -46.18 12.63 17.29
C ASN A 2 -44.93 13.46 16.93
N PHE A 3 -44.55 14.41 17.79
CA PHE A 3 -43.46 15.36 17.58
C PHE A 3 -42.09 14.74 17.92
N GLN A 4 -42.01 13.99 19.03
CA GLN A 4 -40.80 13.25 19.43
C GLN A 4 -40.33 12.23 18.38
N ILE A 5 -41.26 11.56 17.69
CA ILE A 5 -40.95 10.55 16.68
C ILE A 5 -40.38 11.22 15.41
N ARG A 6 -40.97 12.35 14.98
CA ARG A 6 -40.45 13.13 13.85
C ARG A 6 -39.08 13.74 14.13
N SER A 7 -38.83 14.23 15.36
CA SER A 7 -37.50 14.74 15.78
C SER A 7 -36.42 13.67 15.65
N LYS A 8 -36.66 12.50 16.24
CA LYS A 8 -35.71 11.36 16.17
C LYS A 8 -35.47 10.87 14.75
N LEU A 9 -36.50 10.91 13.89
CA LEU A 9 -36.37 10.52 12.49
C LEU A 9 -35.50 11.51 11.70
N VAL A 10 -35.65 12.82 11.94
CA VAL A 10 -34.83 13.87 11.31
C VAL A 10 -33.37 13.76 11.77
N GLU A 11 -33.13 13.52 13.06
CA GLU A 11 -31.79 13.29 13.62
C GLU A 11 -31.10 12.06 12.99
N ASN A 12 -31.83 10.95 12.84
CA ASN A 12 -31.28 9.75 12.18
C ASN A 12 -30.93 9.97 10.70
N ILE A 13 -31.74 10.76 9.99
CA ILE A 13 -31.46 11.12 8.59
C ILE A 13 -30.21 12.00 8.50
N ALA A 14 -30.08 13.00 9.39
CA ALA A 14 -28.91 13.87 9.45
C ALA A 14 -27.62 13.08 9.74
N LEU A 15 -27.65 12.17 10.71
CA LEU A 15 -26.52 11.29 11.02
C LEU A 15 -26.12 10.39 9.85
N THR A 16 -27.10 9.88 9.10
CA THR A 16 -26.84 9.03 7.92
C THR A 16 -26.15 9.84 6.81
N GLN A 17 -26.55 11.09 6.60
CA GLN A 17 -25.94 11.98 5.62
C GLN A 17 -24.50 12.36 6.01
N GLU A 18 -24.25 12.58 7.30
CA GLU A 18 -22.93 12.88 7.84
C GLU A 18 -21.98 11.69 7.70
N ILE A 19 -22.44 10.47 8.01
CA ILE A 19 -21.67 9.24 7.78
C ILE A 19 -21.33 9.06 6.29
N HIS A 20 -22.29 9.33 5.39
CA HIS A 20 -22.04 9.24 3.95
C HIS A 20 -20.96 10.24 3.49
N ALA A 21 -21.00 11.47 3.99
CA ALA A 21 -20.01 12.51 3.67
C ALA A 21 -18.60 12.15 4.20
N LEU A 22 -18.52 11.60 5.42
CA LEU A 22 -17.26 11.12 6.00
C LEU A 22 -16.66 9.96 5.19
N ASN A 23 -17.50 9.01 4.77
CA ASN A 23 -17.04 7.89 3.94
C ASN A 23 -16.49 8.34 2.59
N HIS A 24 -17.15 9.31 1.92
CA HIS A 24 -16.64 9.87 0.67
C HIS A 24 -15.28 10.55 0.86
N THR A 25 -15.14 11.31 1.95
CA THR A 25 -13.88 12.02 2.27
C THR A 25 -12.74 11.03 2.57
N ILE A 26 -13.02 9.95 3.29
CA ILE A 26 -12.06 8.88 3.56
C ILE A 26 -11.60 8.22 2.25
N LEU A 27 -12.53 7.92 1.35
CA LEU A 27 -12.22 7.34 0.04
C LEU A 27 -11.34 8.27 -0.81
N ASP A 28 -11.62 9.56 -0.82
CA ASP A 28 -10.82 10.55 -1.55
C ASP A 28 -9.39 10.68 -0.99
N ILE A 29 -9.24 10.68 0.33
CA ILE A 29 -7.92 10.71 1.00
C ILE A 29 -7.13 9.45 0.66
N GLN A 30 -7.77 8.27 0.72
CA GLN A 30 -7.15 7.01 0.39
C GLN A 30 -6.73 6.96 -1.09
N PHE A 31 -7.59 7.43 -1.99
CA PHE A 31 -7.31 7.46 -3.43
C PHE A 31 -6.11 8.37 -3.76
N ASN A 32 -6.08 9.58 -3.22
CA ASN A 32 -4.97 10.52 -3.40
C ASN A 32 -3.64 9.97 -2.86
N TYR A 33 -3.67 9.29 -1.70
CA TYR A 33 -2.50 8.63 -1.15
C TYR A 33 -2.00 7.49 -2.06
N VAL A 34 -2.92 6.67 -2.57
CA VAL A 34 -2.59 5.58 -3.50
C VAL A 34 -2.00 6.13 -4.80
N GLU A 35 -2.54 7.18 -5.41
CA GLU A 35 -1.98 7.75 -6.63
C GLU A 35 -0.58 8.36 -6.44
N LYS A 36 -0.36 9.05 -5.32
CA LYS A 36 0.96 9.58 -4.97
C LYS A 36 1.98 8.45 -4.75
N SER A 37 1.56 7.38 -4.10
CA SER A 37 2.39 6.18 -3.90
C SER A 37 2.69 5.44 -5.21
N ARG A 38 1.82 5.49 -6.22
CA ARG A 38 2.10 4.82 -7.52
C ARG A 38 3.32 5.40 -8.25
N LYS A 39 3.74 6.64 -7.95
CA LYS A 39 4.86 7.32 -8.65
C LYS A 39 6.20 7.24 -7.93
N HIS A 40 6.23 7.10 -6.60
CA HIS A 40 7.48 7.11 -5.81
C HIS A 40 7.57 5.88 -4.91
N TRP A 41 8.76 5.28 -4.84
CA TRP A 41 9.09 4.27 -3.84
C TRP A 41 9.42 4.96 -2.52
N THR A 42 8.70 4.61 -1.47
CA THR A 42 9.02 5.05 -0.11
C THR A 42 9.98 4.08 0.57
N ASN A 43 10.71 4.53 1.58
CA ASN A 43 11.60 3.67 2.38
C ASN A 43 10.83 2.49 3.01
N SER A 44 9.59 2.72 3.42
CA SER A 44 8.71 1.66 3.96
C SER A 44 8.36 0.62 2.91
N GLU A 45 8.04 1.04 1.68
CA GLU A 45 7.77 0.13 0.57
C GLU A 45 9.02 -0.65 0.15
N ASP A 46 10.20 -0.03 0.13
CA ASP A 46 11.47 -0.74 -0.14
C ASP A 46 11.81 -1.74 0.97
N SER A 47 11.61 -1.36 2.24
CA SER A 47 11.79 -2.29 3.37
C SER A 47 10.85 -3.49 3.26
N LEU A 48 9.59 -3.24 2.94
CA LEU A 48 8.60 -4.29 2.73
C LEU A 48 8.93 -5.17 1.53
N LEU A 49 9.39 -4.57 0.43
CA LEU A 49 9.86 -5.29 -0.77
C LEU A 49 11.04 -6.19 -0.43
N ASN A 50 12.04 -5.69 0.31
CA ASN A 50 13.22 -6.48 0.69
C ASN A 50 12.86 -7.66 1.58
N GLN A 51 11.98 -7.47 2.57
CA GLN A 51 11.49 -8.55 3.43
C GLN A 51 10.71 -9.58 2.61
N ALA A 52 9.82 -9.13 1.72
CA ALA A 52 9.02 -10.02 0.89
C ALA A 52 9.89 -10.80 -0.12
N VAL A 53 10.91 -10.17 -0.70
CA VAL A 53 11.90 -10.84 -1.56
C VAL A 53 12.71 -11.86 -0.78
N ALA A 54 13.06 -11.59 0.47
CA ALA A 54 13.75 -12.57 1.32
C ALA A 54 12.90 -13.80 1.63
N VAL A 55 11.58 -13.65 1.72
CA VAL A 55 10.65 -14.76 2.03
C VAL A 55 10.23 -15.54 0.77
N PHE A 56 9.89 -14.85 -0.32
CA PHE A 56 9.29 -15.45 -1.52
C PHE A 56 10.25 -15.57 -2.70
N GLY A 57 11.42 -14.94 -2.63
CA GLY A 57 12.34 -14.79 -3.75
C GLY A 57 11.90 -13.73 -4.77
N VAL A 58 12.78 -13.44 -5.73
CA VAL A 58 12.57 -12.40 -6.75
C VAL A 58 11.63 -12.82 -7.88
N ASN A 59 11.34 -14.12 -8.01
CA ASN A 59 10.59 -14.68 -9.15
C ASN A 59 9.07 -14.65 -8.96
N ASP A 60 8.56 -14.59 -7.72
CA ASP A 60 7.12 -14.60 -7.46
C ASP A 60 6.53 -13.19 -7.36
N LEU A 61 6.56 -12.46 -8.48
CA LEU A 61 6.01 -11.10 -8.58
C LEU A 61 4.52 -11.03 -8.22
N SER A 62 3.77 -12.14 -8.40
CA SER A 62 2.34 -12.19 -8.09
C SER A 62 2.11 -12.14 -6.58
N ARG A 63 2.92 -12.84 -5.77
CA ARG A 63 2.87 -12.74 -4.31
C ARG A 63 3.38 -11.38 -3.83
N LEU A 64 4.46 -10.87 -4.41
CA LEU A 64 5.00 -9.56 -4.05
C LEU A 64 3.99 -8.43 -4.30
N GLN A 65 3.23 -8.49 -5.39
CA GLN A 65 2.18 -7.50 -5.67
C GLN A 65 1.03 -7.54 -4.66
N LYS A 66 0.67 -8.72 -4.14
CA LYS A 66 -0.37 -8.82 -3.10
C LYS A 66 0.03 -8.11 -1.81
N ILE A 67 1.33 -8.00 -1.55
CA ILE A 67 1.88 -7.29 -0.39
C ILE A 67 2.00 -5.79 -0.70
N LEU A 68 2.51 -5.46 -1.89
CA LEU A 68 2.66 -4.08 -2.38
C LEU A 68 1.49 -3.70 -3.29
N ILE A 69 0.29 -3.61 -2.71
CA ILE A 69 -0.96 -3.36 -3.44
C ILE A 69 -0.92 -2.02 -4.22
N SER A 70 -0.12 -1.07 -3.75
CA SER A 70 0.10 0.23 -4.40
C SER A 70 0.94 0.16 -5.69
N LYS A 71 1.62 -0.97 -5.96
CA LYS A 71 2.58 -1.11 -7.06
C LYS A 71 2.13 -2.17 -8.07
N THR A 72 2.44 -1.94 -9.33
CA THR A 72 2.23 -2.94 -10.39
C THR A 72 3.38 -3.95 -10.40
N LYS A 73 3.14 -5.15 -10.95
CA LYS A 73 4.19 -6.17 -11.13
C LYS A 73 5.41 -5.62 -11.87
N SER A 74 5.19 -4.80 -12.90
CA SER A 74 6.27 -4.17 -13.67
C SER A 74 7.09 -3.21 -12.80
N GLN A 75 6.45 -2.37 -11.98
CA GLN A 75 7.14 -1.46 -11.07
C GLN A 75 7.97 -2.22 -10.04
N ILE A 76 7.42 -3.30 -9.48
CA ILE A 76 8.11 -4.19 -8.54
C ILE A 76 9.34 -4.81 -9.20
N TYR A 77 9.19 -5.37 -10.40
CA TYR A 77 10.29 -5.97 -11.15
C TYR A 77 11.43 -4.96 -11.41
N PHE A 78 11.10 -3.77 -11.93
CA PHE A 78 12.10 -2.73 -12.17
C PHE A 78 12.78 -2.27 -10.88
N ARG A 79 12.04 -2.21 -9.76
CA ARG A 79 12.62 -1.83 -8.48
C ARG A 79 13.56 -2.90 -7.94
N ILE A 80 13.18 -4.17 -7.98
CA ILE A 80 14.03 -5.30 -7.58
C ILE A 80 15.32 -5.26 -8.41
N ARG A 81 15.21 -5.13 -9.73
CA ARG A 81 16.37 -5.03 -10.62
C ARG A 81 17.27 -3.85 -10.25
N TYR A 82 16.70 -2.67 -10.05
CA TYR A 82 17.43 -1.48 -9.61
C TYR A 82 18.14 -1.72 -8.26
N ILE A 83 17.45 -2.32 -7.28
CA ILE A 83 18.03 -2.64 -5.98
C ILE A 83 19.19 -3.61 -6.15
N ILE A 84 19.04 -4.70 -6.92
CA ILE A 84 20.13 -5.69 -7.16
C ILE A 84 21.33 -5.02 -7.83
N GLU A 85 21.10 -4.29 -8.93
CA GLU A 85 22.16 -3.62 -9.68
C GLU A 85 22.89 -2.56 -8.83
N ASN A 86 22.18 -1.87 -7.93
CA ASN A 86 22.75 -0.83 -7.07
C ASN A 86 23.16 -1.31 -5.67
N THR A 87 22.80 -2.53 -5.25
CA THR A 87 23.25 -3.09 -3.95
C THR A 87 24.70 -3.54 -4.00
N HIS A 88 25.26 -3.81 -5.18
CA HIS A 88 26.71 -3.95 -5.36
C HIS A 88 27.50 -2.69 -4.94
N LEU A 89 26.87 -1.51 -4.96
CA LEU A 89 27.43 -0.24 -4.47
C LEU A 89 27.18 0.01 -2.97
N LEU A 90 26.24 -0.72 -2.36
CA LEU A 90 25.90 -0.66 -0.92
C LEU A 90 26.59 -1.74 -0.08
N LYS A 91 27.55 -2.47 -0.65
CA LYS A 91 28.35 -3.56 -0.03
C LYS A 91 29.00 -3.23 1.32
N ASN A 92 28.95 -1.98 1.77
CA ASN A 92 29.47 -1.58 3.06
C ASN A 92 28.45 -1.55 4.21
N LYS A 93 27.14 -1.82 4.03
CA LYS A 93 26.23 -1.70 5.20
C LYS A 93 25.11 -2.71 5.47
N CYS A 94 24.56 -3.48 4.55
CA CYS A 94 23.59 -4.54 4.94
C CYS A 94 23.09 -5.34 3.73
N LEU A 95 23.39 -6.62 3.67
CA LEU A 95 22.51 -7.60 3.03
C LEU A 95 22.58 -8.92 3.80
N PRO A 96 21.44 -9.49 4.25
CA PRO A 96 21.34 -10.91 4.52
C PRO A 96 21.51 -11.64 3.18
N GLU A 97 22.39 -12.64 3.17
CA GLU A 97 22.75 -13.43 2.00
C GLU A 97 21.51 -14.02 1.32
N LEU A 98 21.13 -13.47 0.16
CA LEU A 98 20.22 -14.14 -0.76
C LEU A 98 21.05 -15.15 -1.57
N VAL A 99 21.37 -16.27 -0.90
CA VAL A 99 21.95 -17.45 -1.54
C VAL A 99 20.93 -18.00 -2.51
N GLN A 100 21.21 -17.82 -3.80
CA GLN A 100 20.63 -18.61 -4.87
C GLN A 100 21.06 -20.07 -4.66
N HIS A 101 20.14 -20.91 -4.18
CA HIS A 101 20.35 -22.36 -4.25
C HIS A 101 20.03 -22.83 -5.68
N LYS A 102 21.12 -23.23 -6.34
CA LYS A 102 21.30 -24.08 -7.54
C LYS A 102 20.07 -24.51 -8.32
#